data_AF-A0A949WY06-F1
#
_entry.id   AF-A0A949WY06-F1
#
_cell.length_a   1.000
_cell.length_b   1.000
_cell.length_c   1.000
_cell.angle_alpha   90.00
_cell.angle_beta   90.00
_cell.angle_gamma   90.00
#
_symmetry.space_group_name_H-M   'P 1'
#
loop_
_entity.id
_entity.type
_entity.pdbx_description
1 polymer ?
#
loop_
_entity_poly.entity_id
_entity_poly.type
_entity_poly.pdbx_seq_one_letter_code
_entity_poly.pdbx_strand_id
1 'polypeptide(L)' 'MFIAGGKDEAIKQEHIESLAKGVKNSKSRVIEDCGHGPHLINEKPVLLNNIIVEFLDENTR' A
#
# COMPACT_ATOMS: atom_id res chain seq x y z
N MET A 1 -1.21 -4.85 -6.32
CA MET A 1 -0.54 -4.28 -5.13
C MET A 1 -1.60 -3.73 -4.20
N PHE A 2 -1.48 -3.97 -2.90
CA PHE A 2 -2.33 -3.40 -1.86
C PHE A 2 -1.48 -2.44 -1.01
N ILE A 3 -1.98 -1.24 -0.76
CA ILE A 3 -1.29 -0.21 0.04
C ILE A 3 -2.27 0.31 1.09
N ALA A 4 -1.84 0.41 2.35
CA ALA A 4 -2.59 1.06 3.43
C ALA A 4 -1.71 1.98 4.26
N GLY A 5 -2.33 2.90 4.99
CA GLY A 5 -1.67 3.72 6.00
C GLY A 5 -1.59 2.99 7.35
N GLY A 6 -0.47 3.12 8.07
CA GLY A 6 -0.28 2.46 9.37
C GLY A 6 -1.15 3.03 10.50
N LYS A 7 -1.72 4.23 10.34
CA LYS A 7 -2.67 4.89 11.26
C LYS A 7 -4.09 4.87 10.68
N ASP A 8 -4.37 4.00 9.72
CA ASP A 8 -5.70 3.80 9.19
C ASP A 8 -6.56 3.00 10.19
N GLU A 9 -7.50 3.70 10.83
CA GLU A 9 -8.44 3.12 11.80
C GLU A 9 -9.49 2.21 11.14
N ALA A 10 -9.71 2.33 9.83
CA ALA A 10 -10.67 1.52 9.08
C ALA A 10 -10.01 0.28 8.45
N ILE A 11 -8.83 0.44 7.86
CA ILE A 11 -8.08 -0.64 7.18
C ILE A 11 -6.76 -0.92 7.90
N LYS A 12 -6.80 -1.91 8.79
CA LYS A 12 -5.61 -2.39 9.50
C LYS A 12 -4.70 -3.23 8.61
N GLN A 13 -3.43 -3.35 9.01
CA GLN A 13 -2.42 -4.18 8.36
C GLN A 13 -2.91 -5.63 8.13
N GLU A 14 -3.55 -6.22 9.12
CA GLU A 14 -4.09 -7.59 9.06
C GLU A 14 -5.10 -7.79 7.91
N HIS A 15 -5.91 -6.77 7.62
CA HIS A 15 -6.88 -6.82 6.52
C HIS A 15 -6.18 -6.88 5.18
N ILE A 16 -5.14 -6.07 4.99
CA ILE A 16 -4.34 -6.00 3.76
C ILE A 16 -3.56 -7.30 3.54
N GLU A 17 -2.94 -7.83 4.60
CA GLU A 17 -2.22 -9.10 4.54
C GLU A 17 -3.14 -10.27 4.21
N SER A 18 -4.36 -10.29 4.78
CA SER A 18 -5.38 -11.28 4.45
C SER A 18 -5.77 -11.20 2.96
N LEU A 19 -6.02 -10.00 2.44
CA LEU A 19 -6.34 -9.79 1.02
C LEU A 19 -5.20 -10.25 0.10
N ALA A 20 -3.95 -9.96 0.46
CA ALA A 20 -2.78 -10.35 -0.34
C ALA A 20 -2.62 -11.88 -0.44
N LYS A 21 -2.94 -12.63 0.61
CA LYS A 21 -2.92 -14.12 0.57
C LYS A 21 -3.88 -14.69 -0.47
N GLY A 22 -4.99 -14.00 -0.76
CA GLY A 22 -6.01 -14.44 -1.71
C GLY A 22 -5.70 -14.12 -3.18
N VAL A 23 -4.69 -13.30 -3.45
CA VAL A 23 -4.38 -12.83 -4.83
C VAL A 23 -2.97 -13.24 -5.22
N LYS A 24 -2.87 -14.14 -6.21
CA LYS A 24 -1.60 -14.63 -6.75
C LYS A 24 -0.75 -13.48 -7.30
N ASN A 25 0.55 -13.50 -7.03
CA ASN A 25 1.52 -12.47 -7.42
C ASN A 25 1.17 -11.07 -6.88
N SER A 26 0.36 -10.97 -5.83
CA SER A 26 0.12 -9.71 -5.17
C SER A 26 1.26 -9.35 -4.22
N LYS A 27 1.34 -8.06 -3.90
CA LYS A 27 2.23 -7.48 -2.90
C LYS A 27 1.40 -6.60 -1.99
N SER A 28 1.71 -6.60 -0.70
CA SER A 28 1.15 -5.68 0.29
C SER A 28 2.22 -4.73 0.81
N ARG A 29 1.84 -3.49 1.07
CA ARG A 29 2.65 -2.49 1.76
C ARG A 29 1.81 -1.70 2.75
N VAL A 30 2.37 -1.44 3.92
CA VAL A 30 1.83 -0.49 4.90
C VAL A 30 2.81 0.66 4.97
N ILE A 31 2.31 1.89 4.78
CA ILE A 31 3.11 3.10 4.92
C ILE A 31 2.88 3.65 6.32
N GLU A 32 3.93 3.65 7.13
CA GLU A 32 3.86 4.17 8.50
C GLU A 32 3.46 5.65 8.52
N ASP A 33 2.85 6.06 9.63
CA ASP A 33 2.37 7.43 9.88
C ASP A 33 1.27 7.95 8.93
N CYS A 34 0.68 7.11 8.09
CA CYS A 34 -0.39 7.52 7.19
C CYS A 34 -1.79 7.03 7.62
N GLY A 35 -2.83 7.85 7.37
CA GLY A 35 -4.24 7.53 7.66
C GLY A 35 -5.03 6.88 6.50
N HIS A 36 -6.37 6.91 6.58
CA HIS A 36 -7.28 6.18 5.66
C HIS A 36 -7.38 6.74 4.23
N GLY A 37 -7.66 8.04 4.04
CA GLY A 37 -7.74 8.62 2.70
C GLY A 37 -7.94 10.14 2.72
N PRO A 38 -7.59 10.90 1.67
CA PRO A 38 -6.54 10.69 0.65
C PRO A 38 -5.14 10.94 1.24
N HIS A 39 -4.94 10.55 2.50
CA HIS A 39 -3.79 10.85 3.32
C HIS A 39 -2.49 10.24 2.79
N LEU A 40 -2.50 9.05 2.20
CA LEU A 40 -1.32 8.54 1.49
C LEU A 40 -0.86 9.47 0.34
N ILE A 41 -1.80 10.05 -0.40
CA ILE A 41 -1.53 10.99 -1.49
C ILE A 41 -1.14 12.37 -0.93
N ASN A 42 -1.72 12.81 0.18
CA ASN A 42 -1.48 14.15 0.73
C ASN A 42 -0.32 14.23 1.74
N GLU A 43 0.01 13.14 2.42
CA GLU A 43 1.03 13.08 3.48
C GLU A 43 2.36 12.60 2.92
N LYS A 44 2.34 11.56 2.08
CA LYS A 44 3.56 10.95 1.52
C LYS A 44 3.44 10.68 0.00
N PRO A 45 3.04 11.67 -0.83
CA PRO A 45 2.82 11.48 -2.28
C PRO A 45 4.01 10.90 -3.03
N VAL A 46 5.22 11.40 -2.74
CA VAL A 46 6.44 10.97 -3.43
C VAL A 46 6.76 9.51 -3.10
N LEU A 47 6.67 9.14 -1.82
CA LEU A 47 6.89 7.76 -1.39
C LEU A 47 5.86 6.81 -2.00
N LEU A 48 4.59 7.20 -2.01
CA LEU A 48 3.52 6.42 -2.63
C LEU A 48 3.81 6.19 -4.13
N ASN A 49 4.19 7.24 -4.86
CA ASN A 49 4.53 7.14 -6.27
C ASN A 49 5.75 6.25 -6.51
N ASN A 50 6.80 6.36 -5.70
CA ASN A 50 7.98 5.50 -5.81
C ASN A 50 7.61 4.02 -5.62
N ILE A 51 6.79 3.70 -4.62
CA ILE A 51 6.31 2.33 -4.37
C ILE A 51 5.51 1.80 -5.57
N ILE A 52 4.67 2.64 -6.18
CA ILE A 52 3.91 2.27 -7.39
C ILE A 52 4.85 1.99 -8.56
N VAL A 53 5.82 2.86 -8.81
CA VAL A 53 6.78 2.69 -9.92
C VAL A 53 7.64 1.45 -9.71
N GLU A 54 8.19 1.23 -8.51
CA GLU A 54 8.95 0.04 -8.16
C GLU A 54 8.13 -1.24 -8.41
N PHE A 55 6.87 -1.25 -7.98
CA PHE A 55 5.98 -2.38 -8.23
C PHE A 55 5.76 -2.63 -9.72
N LEU A 56 5.58 -1.58 -10.52
CA LEU A 56 5.39 -1.71 -11.96
C LEU A 56 6.67 -2.23 -12.63
N ASP A 57 7.83 -1.69 -12.28
CA ASP A 57 9.13 -2.11 -12.84
C ASP A 57 9.46 -3.58 -12.56
N GLU A 58 9.11 -4.07 -11.37
CA GLU A 58 9.30 -5.48 -10.99
C GLU A 58 8.37 -6.45 -11.74
N ASN A 59 7.24 -5.98 -12.28
CA ASN A 59 6.16 -6.84 -12.80
C ASN A 59 5.82 -6.60 -14.28
N THR A 60 6.46 -5.63 -14.95
CA THR A 60 6.26 -5.36 -16.39
C THR A 60 7.49 -5.68 -17.24
N ARG A 61 8.58 -6.15 -16.63
CA ARG A 61 9.77 -6.70 -17.30
C ARG A 61 9.74 -8.21 -17.29
#